data_AF-A0A538IBG5-F1
#
_entry.id   AF-A0A538IBG5-F1
#
_cell.length_a   1.000
_cell.length_b   1.000
_cell.length_c   1.000
_cell.angle_alpha   90.00
_cell.angle_beta   90.00
_cell.angle_gamma   90.00
#
_symmetry.space_group_name_H-M   'P 1'
#
loop_
_entity.id
_entity.type
_entity.pdbx_description
1 polymer ?
#
loop_
_entity_poly.entity_id
_entity_poly.type
_entity_poly.pdbx_seq_one_letter_code
_entity_poly.pdbx_strand_id
1 'polypeptide(L)' 'MTRAAQVSLRRWLRRQLAQPLPARERLEAAVEHDDPDEVRRLLADVPFTAEQRRHVDGLLDAWESERR' A
#
# COMPACT_ATOMS: atom_id res chain seq x y z
N MET A 1 -1.07 -9.42 14.38
CA MET A 1 -0.43 -10.19 13.28
C MET A 1 -0.42 -9.41 11.96
N THR A 2 -0.57 -8.07 12.00
CA THR A 2 -0.63 -7.10 10.89
C THR A 2 0.62 -6.99 10.01
N ARG A 3 1.76 -7.53 10.45
CA ARG A 3 3.07 -7.31 9.80
C ARG A 3 3.20 -7.98 8.44
N ALA A 4 2.56 -9.12 8.19
CA ALA A 4 2.79 -9.89 6.97
C ALA A 4 2.19 -9.21 5.73
N ALA A 5 0.95 -8.71 5.85
CA ALA A 5 0.28 -7.94 4.80
C ALA A 5 1.00 -6.61 4.53
N GLN A 6 1.35 -5.86 5.59
CA GLN A 6 2.12 -4.62 5.49
C GLN A 6 3.47 -4.79 4.77
N VAL A 7 4.25 -5.82 5.14
CA VAL A 7 5.56 -6.09 4.51
C VAL A 7 5.40 -6.49 3.04
N SER A 8 4.36 -7.26 2.72
CA SER A 8 4.04 -7.67 1.35
C SER A 8 3.68 -6.47 0.47
N LEU A 9 2.80 -5.60 0.98
CA LEU A 9 2.41 -4.36 0.31
C LEU A 9 3.61 -3.43 0.11
N ARG A 10 4.44 -3.21 1.14
CA ARG A 10 5.64 -2.37 1.05
C ARG A 10 6.66 -2.91 0.06
N ARG A 11 6.88 -4.23 0.04
CA ARG A 11 7.80 -4.87 -0.91
C ARG A 11 7.30 -4.74 -2.35
N TRP A 12 6.01 -4.91 -2.57
CA TRP A 12 5.40 -4.74 -3.88
C TRP A 12 5.48 -3.28 -4.35
N LEU A 13 5.12 -2.33 -3.49
CA LEU A 13 5.18 -0.88 -3.79
C LEU A 13 6.60 -0.43 -4.14
N ARG A 14 7.61 -0.89 -3.39
CA ARG A 14 9.02 -0.61 -3.71
C ARG A 14 9.48 -1.14 -5.06
N ARG A 15 8.93 -2.28 -5.52
CA ARG A 15 9.24 -2.82 -6.85
C ARG A 15 8.53 -2.06 -7.97
N GLN A 16 7.28 -1.65 -7.76
CA GLN A 16 6.51 -0.93 -8.78
C GLN A 16 6.94 0.54 -8.91
N LEU A 17 7.27 1.20 -7.79
CA LEU A 17 7.66 2.61 -7.73
C LEU A 17 9.19 2.77 -7.76
N ALA A 18 9.86 2.11 -8.71
CA ALA A 18 11.31 2.09 -8.80
C ALA A 18 11.96 3.49 -8.95
N GLN A 19 11.19 4.51 -9.35
CA GLN A 19 11.62 5.92 -9.31
C GLN A 19 11.28 6.58 -7.96
N PRO A 20 12.19 7.36 -7.36
CA PRO A 20 11.86 8.18 -6.20
C PRO A 20 10.86 9.26 -6.61
N LEU A 21 9.59 9.04 -6.28
CA LEU A 21 8.56 10.08 -6.30
C LEU A 21 8.38 10.57 -4.85
N PRO A 22 8.15 11.87 -4.60
CA PRO A 22 7.75 12.37 -3.28
C PRO A 22 6.58 11.60 -2.65
N ALA A 23 5.74 10.97 -3.48
CA ALA A 23 4.68 10.06 -3.05
C ALA A 23 5.19 8.81 -2.31
N ARG A 24 6.42 8.35 -2.56
CA ARG A 24 7.01 7.18 -1.92
C ARG A 24 7.28 7.39 -0.44
N GLU A 25 7.84 8.53 -0.05
CA GLU A 25 8.11 8.82 1.37
C GLU A 25 6.82 8.88 2.19
N ARG A 26 5.79 9.55 1.66
CA ARG A 26 4.47 9.60 2.30
C ARG A 26 3.83 8.22 2.43
N LEU A 27 3.98 7.40 1.39
CA LEU A 27 3.44 6.05 1.38
C LEU A 27 4.20 5.12 2.33
N GLU A 28 5.52 5.27 2.46
CA GLU A 28 6.30 4.56 3.48
C GLU A 28 5.89 5.01 4.90
N ALA A 29 5.69 6.31 5.13
CA ALA A 29 5.22 6.83 6.41
C ALA A 29 3.80 6.34 6.78
N ALA A 30 2.87 6.30 5.82
CA ALA A 30 1.51 5.79 6.04
C ALA A 30 1.52 4.30 6.42
N VAL A 31 2.36 3.48 5.79
CA VAL A 31 2.54 2.07 6.18
C VAL A 31 3.16 1.95 7.57
N GLU A 32 4.16 2.77 7.91
CA GLU A 32 4.81 2.75 9.22
C GLU A 32 3.90 3.22 10.35
N HIS A 33 2.97 4.14 10.09
CA HIS A 33 1.98 4.63 11.03
C HIS A 33 0.72 3.77 11.12
N ASP A 34 0.71 2.62 10.43
CA ASP A 34 -0.43 1.71 10.40
C ASP A 34 -1.72 2.38 9.85
N ASP A 35 -1.62 3.20 8.79
CA ASP A 35 -2.71 3.99 8.20
C ASP A 35 -3.10 3.50 6.78
N PRO A 36 -3.96 2.48 6.66
CA PRO A 36 -4.39 1.94 5.37
C PRO A 36 -5.22 2.95 4.54
N ASP A 37 -5.93 3.87 5.19
CA ASP A 37 -6.75 4.89 4.51
C ASP A 37 -5.89 5.91 3.77
N GLU A 38 -4.78 6.35 4.38
CA GLU A 38 -3.81 7.22 3.72
C GLU A 38 -3.10 6.50 2.58
N VAL A 39 -2.75 5.21 2.74
CA VAL A 39 -2.21 4.42 1.62
C VAL A 39 -3.20 4.33 0.46
N ARG A 40 -4.50 4.13 0.74
CA ARG A 40 -5.54 4.10 -0.29
C ARG A 40 -5.65 5.44 -1.03
N ARG A 41 -5.62 6.55 -0.29
CA ARG A 41 -5.61 7.91 -0.85
C ARG A 41 -4.41 8.17 -1.75
N LEU A 42 -3.20 7.85 -1.29
CA LEU A 42 -1.96 8.05 -2.05
C LEU A 42 -1.88 7.21 -3.32
N LEU A 43 -2.57 6.06 -3.35
CA LEU A 43 -2.59 5.15 -4.49
C LEU A 43 -3.74 5.41 -5.48
N ALA A 44 -4.68 6.29 -5.16
CA ALA A 44 -5.86 6.54 -5.99
C ALA A 44 -5.53 7.10 -7.38
N ASP A 45 -4.50 7.94 -7.47
CA ASP A 45 -4.08 8.58 -8.73
C ASP A 45 -3.02 7.76 -9.51
N VAL A 46 -2.60 6.61 -8.98
CA VAL A 46 -1.62 5.75 -9.64
C VAL A 46 -2.31 4.95 -10.75
N PRO A 47 -1.84 5.01 -12.01
CA PRO A 47 -2.49 4.37 -13.16
C PRO A 47 -2.21 2.85 -13.18
N PHE A 48 -2.75 2.13 -12.19
CA PHE A 48 -2.67 0.68 -12.13
C PHE A 48 -3.49 0.02 -13.23
N THR A 49 -3.05 -1.16 -13.68
CA THR A 49 -3.95 -2.07 -14.39
C THR A 49 -5.07 -2.54 -13.45
N ALA A 50 -6.20 -2.98 -14.01
CA ALA A 50 -7.31 -3.51 -13.20
C ALA A 50 -6.88 -4.68 -12.30
N GLU A 51 -5.95 -5.51 -12.76
CA GLU A 51 -5.40 -6.61 -11.97
C GLU A 51 -4.55 -6.11 -10.79
N GLN A 52 -3.66 -5.15 -11.04
CA GLN A 52 -2.86 -4.52 -10.00
C GLN A 52 -3.74 -3.83 -8.95
N ARG A 53 -4.79 -3.13 -9.39
CA ARG A 53 -5.74 -2.46 -8.49
C ARG A 53 -6.43 -3.45 -7.56
N ARG A 54 -6.99 -4.54 -8.11
CA ARG A 54 -7.61 -5.61 -7.32
C ARG A 54 -6.65 -6.24 -6.31
N HIS A 55 -5.40 -6.46 -6.72
CA HIS A 55 -4.39 -7.02 -5.83
C HIS A 55 -4.09 -6.08 -4.65
N VAL A 56 -3.89 -4.79 -4.90
CA VAL A 56 -3.63 -3.80 -3.85
C VAL A 56 -4.83 -3.66 -2.91
N ASP A 57 -6.05 -3.57 -3.45
CA ASP A 57 -7.26 -3.48 -2.63
C ASP A 57 -7.41 -4.70 -1.71
N GLY A 58 -7.16 -5.91 -2.21
CA GLY A 58 -7.17 -7.12 -1.38
C GLY A 58 -6.11 -7.11 -0.26
N LEU A 59 -4.94 -6.52 -0.49
CA LEU A 59 -3.92 -6.35 0.55
C LEU A 59 -4.34 -5.33 1.61
N LEU A 60 -4.99 -4.23 1.21
CA LEU A 60 -5.50 -3.21 2.13
C LEU A 60 -6.66 -3.74 2.97
N ASP A 61 -7.61 -4.44 2.35
CA ASP A 61 -8.77 -5.01 3.05
C ASP A 61 -8.35 -6.10 4.06
N ALA A 62 -7.35 -6.93 3.69
CA ALA A 62 -6.77 -7.91 4.60
C ALA A 62 -6.06 -7.23 5.79
N TRP A 63 -5.30 -6.17 5.52
CA TRP A 63 -4.62 -5.39 6.55
C TRP A 63 -5.63 -4.72 7.51
N GLU A 64 -6.69 -4.10 7.00
CA GLU A 64 -7.78 -3.55 7.82
C GLU A 64 -8.48 -4.64 8.67
N SER A 65 -8.65 -5.83 8.12
CA SER A 65 -9.23 -6.98 8.83
C SER A 65 -8.33 -7.49 9.96
N GLU A 66 -7.00 -7.48 9.77
CA GLU A 66 -6.02 -7.87 10.79
C GLU A 66 -5.85 -6.83 11.91
N ARG A 67 -6.35 -5.61 11.71
CA ARG A 67 -6.36 -4.52 12.72
C ARG A 67 -7.57 -4.57 13.66
N ARG A 68 -8.66 -5.24 13.28
CA ARG A 68 -9.82 -5.49 14.15
C ARG A 68 -9.55 -6.64 15.12
#